data_AF-A0A257LIJ9-F1
#
_entry.id   AF-A0A257LIJ9-F1
#
_cell.length_a   1.000
_cell.length_b   1.000
_cell.length_c   1.000
_cell.angle_alpha   90.00
_cell.angle_beta   90.00
_cell.angle_gamma   90.00
#
_symmetry.space_group_name_H-M   'P 1'
#
loop_
_entity.id
_entity.type
_entity.pdbx_description
1 polymer ?
#
loop_
_entity_poly.entity_id
_entity_poly.type
_entity_poly.pdbx_seq_one_letter_code
_entity_poly.pdbx_strand_id
1 'polypeptide(L)'
;FDVHVFPATATAEQVREHNVDAVFLSNGPGDPAALGYVHQTVTKLLPDYPIFGICLGHQMLTHAIGGTTFKLKFGHRGGNQPVKNLETGKVSITAQNHGFATDPASLEKHGAKVTEINLNDNTVEGLRHTKLPVFSVQYHPEAAPGPNDADPLFVDFYKMVEARKAGKI
;
A
#
# COMPACT_ATOMS: atom_id res chain seq x y z
N PHE A 1 6.94 0.13 16.50
CA PHE A 1 5.48 0.15 16.71
C PHE A 1 5.13 -0.95 17.70
N ASP A 2 4.14 -0.72 18.56
CA ASP A 2 3.40 -1.82 19.21
C ASP A 2 2.30 -2.28 18.24
N VAL A 3 2.12 -3.58 18.05
CA VAL A 3 1.37 -4.14 16.91
C VAL A 3 0.17 -4.96 17.39
N HIS A 4 -1.02 -4.51 17.01
CA HIS A 4 -2.27 -5.24 17.19
C HIS A 4 -2.73 -5.81 15.84
N VAL A 5 -2.83 -7.14 15.76
CA VAL A 5 -3.27 -7.83 14.53
C VAL A 5 -4.76 -8.09 14.59
N PHE A 6 -5.48 -7.59 13.60
CA PHE A 6 -6.92 -7.80 13.44
C PHE A 6 -7.21 -8.87 12.39
N PRO A 7 -8.29 -9.65 12.53
CA PRO A 7 -8.77 -10.49 11.44
C PRO A 7 -9.21 -9.60 10.27
N ALA A 8 -9.12 -10.12 9.04
CA ALA A 8 -9.53 -9.37 7.85
C ALA A 8 -10.99 -8.87 7.89
N THR A 9 -11.85 -9.55 8.66
CA THR A 9 -13.26 -9.21 8.85
C THR A 9 -13.51 -8.13 9.91
N ALA A 10 -12.47 -7.59 10.54
CA ALA A 10 -12.62 -6.51 11.50
C ALA A 10 -13.27 -5.29 10.86
N THR A 11 -14.17 -4.66 11.62
CA THR A 11 -14.88 -3.44 11.19
C THR A 11 -14.07 -2.19 11.52
N ALA A 12 -14.38 -1.08 10.86
CA ALA A 12 -13.71 0.20 11.12
C ALA A 12 -13.95 0.66 12.57
N GLU A 13 -15.13 0.38 13.12
CA GLU A 13 -15.51 0.68 14.48
C GLU A 13 -14.64 -0.09 15.50
N GLN A 14 -14.42 -1.39 15.28
CA GLN A 14 -13.52 -2.19 16.13
C GLN A 14 -12.06 -1.70 16.11
N VAL A 15 -11.59 -1.22 14.95
CA VAL A 15 -10.25 -0.61 14.85
C VAL A 15 -10.19 0.70 15.64
N ARG A 16 -11.23 1.55 15.56
CA ARG A 16 -11.31 2.80 16.31
C ARG A 16 -11.32 2.59 17.82
N GLU A 17 -12.03 1.58 18.30
CA GLU A 17 -12.12 1.24 19.73
C GLU A 17 -10.75 0.92 20.35
N HIS A 18 -9.78 0.49 19.54
CA HIS A 18 -8.43 0.20 20.01
C HIS A 18 -7.52 1.44 20.11
N ASN A 19 -8.01 2.64 19.77
CA ASN A 19 -7.26 3.90 19.86
C ASN A 19 -5.87 3.82 19.20
N VAL A 20 -5.79 3.19 18.03
CA VAL A 20 -4.52 3.02 17.30
C VAL A 20 -4.02 4.35 16.74
N ASP A 21 -2.70 4.50 16.62
CA ASP A 21 -2.08 5.70 16.03
C ASP A 21 -2.13 5.67 14.49
N ALA A 22 -2.19 4.49 13.88
CA ALA A 22 -2.12 4.30 12.44
C ALA A 22 -2.65 2.92 12.03
N VAL A 23 -2.91 2.74 10.73
CA VAL A 23 -3.36 1.47 10.16
C VAL A 23 -2.34 0.96 9.15
N PHE A 24 -2.00 -0.32 9.23
CA PHE A 24 -1.13 -0.99 8.27
C PHE A 24 -1.89 -2.12 7.58
N LEU A 25 -1.87 -2.15 6.25
CA LEU A 25 -2.51 -3.16 5.43
C LEU A 25 -1.45 -4.15 4.94
N SER A 26 -1.45 -5.36 5.50
CA SER A 26 -0.47 -6.39 5.19
C SER A 26 -0.64 -6.98 3.79
N ASN A 27 0.34 -7.79 3.38
CA ASN A 27 0.25 -8.68 2.24
C ASN A 27 -0.73 -9.84 2.47
N GLY A 28 -1.01 -10.59 1.41
CA GLY A 28 -1.85 -11.80 1.46
C GLY A 28 -2.10 -12.42 0.08
N PRO A 29 -2.73 -13.60 0.03
CA PRO A 29 -3.07 -14.27 -1.22
C PRO A 29 -4.42 -13.79 -1.79
N GLY A 30 -4.69 -14.14 -3.05
CA GLY A 30 -6.03 -14.06 -3.64
C GLY A 30 -6.24 -12.91 -4.63
N ASP A 31 -7.48 -12.79 -5.10
CA ASP A 31 -7.91 -11.70 -5.97
C ASP A 31 -8.40 -10.53 -5.11
N PRO A 32 -7.77 -9.34 -5.18
CA PRO A 32 -8.19 -8.19 -4.40
C PRO A 32 -9.63 -7.75 -4.69
N ALA A 33 -10.14 -7.96 -5.91
CA ALA A 33 -11.50 -7.54 -6.28
C ALA A 33 -12.60 -8.27 -5.50
N ALA A 34 -12.29 -9.45 -4.94
CA ALA A 34 -13.24 -10.22 -4.13
C ALA A 34 -13.37 -9.71 -2.68
N LEU A 35 -12.57 -8.73 -2.26
CA LEU A 35 -12.44 -8.29 -0.86
C LEU A 35 -13.30 -7.06 -0.52
N GLY A 36 -14.51 -7.00 -1.07
CA GLY A 36 -15.42 -5.85 -0.91
C GLY A 36 -15.66 -5.43 0.56
N TYR A 37 -15.69 -6.39 1.49
CA TYR A 37 -15.82 -6.11 2.93
C TYR A 37 -14.59 -5.39 3.51
N VAL A 38 -13.39 -5.71 3.03
CA VAL A 38 -12.15 -5.02 3.41
C VAL A 38 -12.13 -3.64 2.79
N HIS A 39 -12.52 -3.50 1.52
CA HIS A 39 -12.57 -2.21 0.83
C HIS A 39 -13.44 -1.23 1.61
N GLN A 40 -14.66 -1.65 1.98
CA GLN A 40 -15.58 -0.84 2.79
C GLN A 40 -14.97 -0.41 4.14
N THR A 41 -14.27 -1.32 4.80
CA THR A 41 -13.60 -1.03 6.08
C THR A 41 -12.47 -0.02 5.90
N VAL A 42 -11.58 -0.23 4.93
CA VAL A 42 -10.47 0.69 4.64
C VAL A 42 -10.99 2.06 4.22
N THR A 43 -12.02 2.13 3.36
CA THR A 43 -12.65 3.40 2.95
C THR A 43 -13.11 4.21 4.15
N LYS A 44 -13.71 3.57 5.17
CA LYS A 44 -14.14 4.24 6.41
C LYS A 44 -12.97 4.72 7.27
N LEU A 45 -11.80 4.08 7.19
CA LEU A 45 -10.61 4.40 8.00
C LEU A 45 -9.71 5.46 7.35
N LEU A 46 -9.78 5.64 6.03
CA LEU A 46 -9.01 6.64 5.27
C LEU A 46 -9.01 8.06 5.88
N PRO A 47 -10.15 8.64 6.33
CA PRO A 47 -10.14 10.00 6.87
C PRO A 47 -9.53 10.09 8.28
N ASP A 48 -9.42 8.98 9.00
CA ASP A 48 -9.12 8.97 10.42
C ASP A 48 -7.62 8.77 10.70
N TYR A 49 -6.95 7.96 9.87
CA TYR A 49 -5.62 7.42 10.18
C TYR A 49 -4.59 7.62 9.07
N PRO A 50 -3.29 7.75 9.43
CA PRO A 50 -2.20 7.40 8.53
C PRO A 50 -2.30 5.94 8.12
N ILE A 51 -2.22 5.65 6.82
CA ILE A 51 -2.33 4.28 6.28
C ILE A 51 -1.13 3.94 5.40
N PHE A 52 -0.53 2.77 5.64
CA PHE A 52 0.47 2.17 4.77
C PHE A 52 0.05 0.76 4.33
N GLY A 53 0.04 0.49 3.03
CA GLY A 53 -0.29 -0.82 2.48
C GLY A 53 0.87 -1.49 1.73
N ILE A 54 0.98 -2.81 1.83
CA ILE A 54 1.99 -3.62 1.14
C ILE A 54 1.33 -4.75 0.33
N CYS A 55 1.74 -4.91 -0.93
CA CYS A 55 1.32 -6.00 -1.82
C CYS A 55 -0.22 -6.11 -1.94
N LEU A 56 -0.88 -7.03 -1.23
CA LEU A 56 -2.34 -7.09 -1.19
C LEU A 56 -2.93 -5.82 -0.53
N GLY A 57 -2.28 -5.28 0.49
CA GLY A 57 -2.69 -4.03 1.12
C GLY A 57 -2.62 -2.82 0.18
N HIS A 58 -1.68 -2.80 -0.78
CA HIS A 58 -1.66 -1.81 -1.87
C HIS A 58 -2.92 -1.93 -2.74
N GLN A 59 -3.30 -3.16 -3.09
CA GLN A 59 -4.46 -3.41 -3.94
C GLN A 59 -5.78 -3.11 -3.21
N MET A 60 -5.90 -3.51 -1.94
CA MET A 60 -7.04 -3.17 -1.09
C MET A 60 -7.20 -1.65 -1.00
N LEU A 61 -6.09 -0.93 -0.85
CA LEU A 61 -6.10 0.53 -0.80
C LEU A 61 -6.54 1.13 -2.14
N THR A 62 -6.04 0.61 -3.27
CA THR A 62 -6.49 0.99 -4.62
C THR A 62 -8.01 0.87 -4.75
N HIS A 63 -8.60 -0.25 -4.34
CA HIS A 63 -10.06 -0.41 -4.38
C HIS A 63 -10.79 0.48 -3.38
N ALA A 64 -10.24 0.69 -2.18
CA ALA A 64 -10.86 1.51 -1.13
C ALA A 64 -10.98 3.00 -1.51
N ILE A 65 -10.07 3.51 -2.37
CA ILE A 65 -10.17 4.86 -2.92
C ILE A 65 -11.05 4.92 -4.18
N GLY A 66 -11.49 3.78 -4.72
CA GLY A 66 -12.33 3.68 -5.92
C GLY A 66 -11.58 3.30 -7.20
N GLY A 67 -10.28 3.04 -7.12
CA GLY A 67 -9.47 2.55 -8.22
C GLY A 67 -9.75 1.07 -8.54
N THR A 68 -9.10 0.57 -9.58
CA THR A 68 -9.28 -0.80 -10.08
C THR A 68 -7.96 -1.55 -10.24
N THR A 69 -8.03 -2.87 -10.21
CA THR A 69 -6.89 -3.77 -10.43
C THR A 69 -7.15 -4.71 -11.60
N PHE A 70 -6.09 -5.20 -12.24
CA PHE A 70 -6.17 -6.21 -13.30
C PHE A 70 -5.20 -7.37 -13.04
N LYS A 71 -5.48 -8.52 -13.62
CA LYS A 71 -4.64 -9.71 -13.51
C LYS A 71 -3.47 -9.64 -14.49
N LEU A 72 -2.26 -9.85 -14.00
CA LEU A 72 -1.05 -9.93 -14.82
C LEU A 72 -1.01 -11.27 -15.56
N LYS A 73 -0.38 -11.29 -16.74
CA LYS A 73 -0.24 -12.51 -17.56
C LYS A 73 0.49 -13.64 -16.81
N PHE A 74 1.59 -13.28 -16.16
CA PHE A 74 2.39 -14.21 -15.35
C PHE A 74 2.78 -13.65 -14.00
N GLY A 75 2.50 -12.38 -13.67
CA GLY A 75 2.80 -11.77 -12.36
C GLY A 75 4.30 -11.53 -12.11
N HIS A 76 4.61 -10.87 -11.00
CA HIS A 76 5.99 -10.65 -10.56
C HIS A 76 6.32 -11.54 -9.37
N ARG A 77 7.33 -12.39 -9.55
CA ARG A 77 7.81 -13.37 -8.56
C ARG A 77 9.32 -13.44 -8.59
N GLY A 78 10.00 -12.77 -7.66
CA GLY A 78 11.46 -12.74 -7.61
C GLY A 78 12.02 -11.60 -6.74
N GLY A 79 13.31 -11.69 -6.44
CA GLY A 79 14.06 -10.70 -5.63
C GLY A 79 14.90 -9.73 -6.44
N ASN A 80 14.63 -9.59 -7.74
CA ASN A 80 15.44 -8.80 -8.67
C ASN A 80 14.61 -7.81 -9.49
N GLN A 81 13.43 -7.41 -9.00
CA GLN A 81 12.52 -6.52 -9.74
C GLN A 81 12.93 -5.05 -9.53
N PRO A 82 13.32 -4.32 -10.60
CA PRO A 82 13.75 -2.93 -10.50
C PRO A 82 12.54 -2.00 -10.43
N VAL A 83 12.41 -1.27 -9.32
CA VAL A 83 11.34 -0.29 -9.11
C VAL A 83 11.93 1.11 -9.05
N LYS A 84 11.38 2.03 -9.85
CA LYS A 84 11.75 3.44 -9.84
C LYS A 84 10.73 4.25 -9.07
N ASN A 85 11.18 4.96 -8.05
CA ASN A 85 10.42 5.99 -7.39
C ASN A 85 10.44 7.27 -8.25
N LEU A 86 9.28 7.70 -8.72
CA LEU A 86 9.12 8.84 -9.62
C LEU A 86 9.29 10.19 -8.92
N GLU A 87 9.09 10.23 -7.60
CA GLU A 87 9.22 11.46 -6.80
C GLU A 87 10.71 11.81 -6.54
N THR A 88 11.55 10.79 -6.37
CA THR A 88 12.97 10.95 -6.01
C THR A 88 13.93 10.59 -7.14
N GLY A 89 13.47 9.85 -8.15
CA GLY A 89 14.31 9.27 -9.20
C GLY A 89 15.12 8.05 -8.76
N LYS A 90 15.08 7.64 -7.49
CA LYS A 90 15.79 6.47 -6.96
C LYS A 90 15.24 5.18 -7.58
N VAL A 91 16.14 4.27 -7.91
CA VAL A 91 15.81 2.88 -8.29
C VAL A 91 16.18 1.97 -7.13
N SER A 92 15.29 1.05 -6.78
CA SER A 92 15.52 0.01 -5.77
C SER A 92 15.31 -1.36 -6.42
N ILE A 93 16.12 -2.35 -6.03
CA ILE A 93 15.83 -3.74 -6.38
C ILE A 93 14.91 -4.28 -5.30
N THR A 94 13.81 -4.94 -5.69
CA THR A 94 12.72 -5.30 -4.78
C THR A 94 12.36 -6.78 -4.83
N ALA A 95 11.84 -7.28 -3.71
CA ALA A 95 11.20 -8.58 -3.63
C ALA A 95 9.71 -8.46 -3.99
N GLN A 96 9.26 -9.27 -4.94
CA GLN A 96 7.88 -9.24 -5.43
C GLN A 96 7.27 -10.62 -5.49
N ASN A 97 5.99 -10.70 -5.14
CA ASN A 97 5.20 -11.92 -5.21
C ASN A 97 3.69 -11.61 -5.39
N HIS A 98 3.32 -11.09 -6.56
CA HIS A 98 1.93 -10.72 -6.86
C HIS A 98 1.51 -11.08 -8.29
N GLY A 99 0.22 -11.38 -8.45
CA GLY A 99 -0.41 -11.71 -9.74
C GLY A 99 -1.37 -10.65 -10.27
N PHE A 100 -1.59 -9.58 -9.52
CA PHE A 100 -2.49 -8.48 -9.85
C PHE A 100 -1.73 -7.16 -9.76
N ALA A 101 -2.15 -6.16 -10.53
CA ALA A 101 -1.58 -4.82 -10.51
C ALA A 101 -2.68 -3.76 -10.54
N THR A 102 -2.36 -2.58 -10.03
CA THR A 102 -3.26 -1.41 -10.05
C THR A 102 -3.31 -0.80 -11.46
N ASP A 103 -4.51 -0.44 -11.92
CA ASP A 103 -4.69 0.33 -13.14
C ASP A 103 -4.34 1.82 -12.87
N PRO A 104 -3.26 2.36 -13.47
CA PRO A 104 -2.84 3.74 -13.25
C PRO A 104 -3.91 4.75 -13.66
N ALA A 105 -4.70 4.47 -14.70
CA ALA A 105 -5.73 5.40 -15.20
C ALA A 105 -6.90 5.58 -14.22
N SER A 106 -7.05 4.65 -13.27
CA SER A 106 -8.06 4.73 -12.22
C SER A 106 -7.63 5.66 -11.07
N LEU A 107 -6.34 5.77 -10.77
CA LEU A 107 -5.87 6.45 -9.55
C LEU A 107 -6.10 7.96 -9.55
N GLU A 108 -5.78 8.66 -10.65
CA GLU A 108 -5.87 10.12 -10.72
C GLU A 108 -7.30 10.63 -10.51
N LYS A 109 -8.28 9.86 -11.03
CA LYS A 109 -9.71 10.16 -10.86
C LYS A 109 -10.17 10.04 -9.40
N HIS A 110 -9.42 9.30 -8.60
CA HIS A 110 -9.74 8.92 -7.22
C HIS A 110 -8.80 9.55 -6.19
N GLY A 111 -8.16 10.67 -6.54
CA GLY A 111 -7.41 11.47 -5.59
C GLY A 111 -6.07 10.85 -5.16
N ALA A 112 -5.54 9.91 -5.92
CA ALA A 112 -4.21 9.34 -5.72
C ALA A 112 -3.32 9.54 -6.95
N LYS A 113 -2.01 9.50 -6.74
CA LYS A 113 -0.99 9.55 -7.80
C LYS A 113 -0.11 8.30 -7.75
N VAL A 114 0.36 7.88 -8.91
CA VAL A 114 1.43 6.86 -9.02
C VAL A 114 2.72 7.47 -8.47
N THR A 115 3.37 6.78 -7.54
CA THR A 115 4.67 7.19 -6.99
C THR A 115 5.79 6.31 -7.48
N GLU A 116 5.53 5.04 -7.80
CA GLU A 116 6.56 4.09 -8.23
C GLU A 116 6.07 3.22 -9.38
N ILE A 117 7.00 2.85 -10.27
CA ILE A 117 6.73 1.97 -11.40
C ILE A 117 7.80 0.89 -11.52
N ASN A 118 7.40 -0.26 -12.03
CA ASN A 118 8.32 -1.32 -12.42
C ASN A 118 9.04 -0.92 -13.71
N LEU A 119 10.38 -0.98 -13.74
CA LEU A 119 11.14 -0.59 -14.93
C LEU A 119 11.09 -1.62 -16.06
N ASN A 120 10.69 -2.86 -15.79
CA ASN A 120 10.58 -3.88 -16.82
C ASN A 120 9.31 -3.75 -17.66
N ASP A 121 8.19 -3.34 -17.06
CA ASP A 121 6.88 -3.36 -17.73
C ASP A 121 5.96 -2.16 -17.45
N ASN A 122 6.43 -1.15 -16.70
CA ASN A 122 5.71 0.07 -16.33
C ASN A 122 4.44 -0.14 -15.49
N THR A 123 4.27 -1.30 -14.87
CA THR A 123 3.18 -1.52 -13.92
C THR A 123 3.36 -0.66 -12.66
N VAL A 124 2.24 -0.31 -12.02
CA VAL A 124 2.23 0.51 -10.79
C VAL A 124 2.81 -0.29 -9.63
N GLU A 125 3.82 0.27 -8.98
CA GLU A 125 4.52 -0.32 -7.84
C GLU A 125 4.34 0.48 -6.55
N GLY A 126 3.76 1.68 -6.65
CA GLY A 126 3.44 2.49 -5.49
C GLY A 126 2.45 3.60 -5.82
N LEU A 127 1.65 3.97 -4.81
CA LEU A 127 0.73 5.10 -4.89
C LEU A 127 0.76 5.91 -3.60
N ARG A 128 0.34 7.17 -3.71
CA ARG A 128 0.12 8.08 -2.59
C ARG A 128 -1.19 8.85 -2.78
N HIS A 129 -2.00 8.94 -1.73
CA HIS A 129 -3.18 9.79 -1.75
C HIS A 129 -2.74 11.26 -1.72
N THR A 130 -3.43 12.12 -2.48
CA THR A 130 -3.02 13.53 -2.67
C THR A 130 -3.33 14.43 -1.48
N LYS A 131 -4.27 14.03 -0.62
CA LYS A 131 -4.78 14.84 0.51
C LYS A 131 -4.69 14.16 1.89
N LEU A 132 -4.50 12.85 1.92
CA LEU A 132 -4.59 12.05 3.15
C LEU A 132 -3.21 11.44 3.42
N PRO A 133 -2.85 11.15 4.69
CA PRO A 133 -1.58 10.54 5.07
C PRO A 133 -1.52 9.05 4.69
N VAL A 134 -1.64 8.75 3.40
CA VAL A 134 -1.93 7.42 2.89
C VAL A 134 -0.99 7.11 1.72
N PHE A 135 -0.26 6.01 1.80
CA PHE A 135 0.58 5.51 0.71
C PHE A 135 0.65 3.99 0.73
N SER A 136 1.15 3.39 -0.35
CA SER A 136 1.38 1.94 -0.40
C SER A 136 2.39 1.57 -1.48
N VAL A 137 2.90 0.35 -1.38
CA VAL A 137 3.78 -0.27 -2.38
C VAL A 137 3.34 -1.69 -2.72
N GLN A 138 3.53 -2.10 -3.96
CA GLN A 138 3.09 -3.41 -4.48
C GLN A 138 4.10 -4.53 -4.19
N TYR A 139 5.37 -4.18 -3.98
CA TYR A 139 6.45 -5.08 -3.59
C TYR A 139 6.55 -5.24 -2.06
N HIS A 140 7.47 -6.09 -1.61
CA HIS A 140 7.70 -6.44 -0.20
C HIS A 140 8.96 -5.73 0.34
N PRO A 141 8.83 -4.53 0.93
CA PRO A 141 9.96 -3.82 1.54
C PRO A 141 10.49 -4.50 2.80
N GLU A 142 9.73 -5.41 3.41
CA GLU A 142 10.23 -6.30 4.48
C GLU A 142 11.14 -7.42 3.96
N ALA A 143 11.15 -7.65 2.64
CA ALA A 143 11.89 -8.70 1.97
C ALA A 143 11.66 -10.10 2.60
N ALA A 144 12.74 -10.81 2.91
CA ALA A 144 12.75 -12.15 3.52
C ALA A 144 12.00 -13.25 2.71
N PRO A 145 12.53 -13.70 1.55
CA PRO A 145 13.86 -13.41 1.00
C PRO A 145 13.87 -12.19 0.07
N GLY A 146 15.06 -11.59 -0.15
CA GLY A 146 15.24 -10.50 -1.10
C GLY A 146 16.21 -9.42 -0.62
N PRO A 147 16.42 -8.36 -1.43
CA PRO A 147 17.22 -7.19 -1.06
C PRO A 147 16.48 -6.27 -0.07
N ASN A 148 17.24 -5.54 0.75
CA ASN A 148 16.73 -4.61 1.77
C ASN A 148 16.73 -3.14 1.30
N ASP A 149 16.79 -2.91 -0.03
CA ASP A 149 16.93 -1.57 -0.62
C ASP A 149 15.72 -0.65 -0.32
N ALA A 150 14.59 -1.25 0.05
CA ALA A 150 13.29 -0.60 0.29
C ALA A 150 12.88 -0.47 1.76
N ASP A 151 13.73 -0.87 2.71
CA ASP A 151 13.53 -0.70 4.16
C ASP A 151 13.12 0.73 4.61
N PRO A 152 13.57 1.84 3.96
CA PRO A 152 13.24 3.18 4.41
C PRO A 152 11.73 3.51 4.47
N LEU A 153 10.88 2.76 3.77
CA LEU A 153 9.43 3.01 3.77
C LEU A 153 8.78 2.88 5.16
N PHE A 154 9.29 2.00 6.01
CA PHE A 154 8.83 1.90 7.40
C PHE A 154 9.24 3.12 8.24
N VAL A 155 10.40 3.72 7.93
CA VAL A 155 10.83 4.98 8.55
C VAL A 155 9.94 6.14 8.10
N ASP A 156 9.57 6.18 6.82
CA ASP A 156 8.66 7.20 6.28
C ASP A 156 7.25 7.06 6.88
N PHE A 157 6.76 5.83 7.05
CA PHE A 157 5.51 5.57 7.76
C PHE A 157 5.58 6.08 9.20
N TYR A 158 6.65 5.76 9.94
CA TYR A 158 6.84 6.25 11.32
C TYR A 158 6.83 7.78 11.40
N LYS A 159 7.57 8.47 10.53
CA LYS A 159 7.60 9.94 10.48
C LYS A 159 6.23 10.53 10.20
N MET A 160 5.45 9.91 9.33
CA MET A 160 4.10 10.35 9.00
C MET A 160 3.15 10.21 10.21
N VAL A 161 3.26 9.11 10.96
CA VAL A 161 2.49 8.91 12.21
C VAL A 161 2.85 9.96 13.25
N GLU A 162 4.15 10.21 13.48
CA GLU A 162 4.61 11.25 14.41
C GLU A 162 4.13 12.65 14.01
N ALA A 163 4.15 12.97 12.71
CA ALA A 163 3.64 14.24 12.21
C ALA A 163 2.14 14.41 12.47
N ARG A 164 1.35 13.34 12.30
CA ARG A 164 -0.09 13.32 12.60
C ARG A 164 -0.35 13.56 14.08
N LYS A 165 0.38 12.86 14.96
CA LYS A 165 0.27 13.03 16.43
C LYS A 165 0.66 14.43 16.88
N ALA A 166 1.60 15.07 16.18
CA ALA A 166 2.00 16.45 16.42
C ALA A 166 1.05 17.50 15.79
N GLY A 167 -0.05 17.08 15.15
CA GLY A 167 -1.01 17.98 14.50
C GLY A 167 -0.47 18.72 13.26
N LYS A 168 0.61 18.21 12.65
CA LYS A 168 1.22 18.81 11.46
C LYS A 168 0.54 18.38 10.16
N ILE A 169 -0.14 17.24 10.19
CA ILE A 169 -0.94 16.67 9.11
C ILE A 169 -2.24 16.08 9.65
#